data_AF-A0A642BSX2-F1
#
_entry.id   AF-A0A642BSX2-F1
#
_cell.length_a   1.000
_cell.length_b   1.000
_cell.length_c   1.000
_cell.angle_alpha   90.00
_cell.angle_beta   90.00
_cell.angle_gamma   90.00
#
_symmetry.space_group_name_H-M   'P 1'
#
loop_
_entity.id
_entity.type
_entity.pdbx_description
1 polymer ?
#
loop_
_entity_poly.entity_id
_entity_poly.type
_entity_poly.pdbx_seq_one_letter_code
_entity_poly.pdbx_strand_id
1 'polypeptide(L)'
;MEKGLLHKQIRDFFVRNFDVRQEKEDELETIESIRKGIEFKGTNLWVLIFATFVASLGLNTNSTAVIIGAMLISPLMGPIMGFGLGLGISDFDLIKSSFRNFATATVFSVITSTLFFLISPI
;
A
#
# COMPACT_ATOMS: atom_id res chain seq x y z
N MET A 1 23.39 31.61 35.88
CA MET A 1 22.52 31.85 34.70
C MET A 1 22.59 30.73 33.64
N GLU A 2 23.50 29.77 33.73
CA GLU A 2 23.77 28.77 32.67
C GLU A 2 22.78 27.58 32.61
N LYS A 3 22.25 27.13 33.76
CA LYS A 3 21.36 25.95 33.84
C LYS A 3 20.00 26.13 33.15
N GLY A 4 19.51 27.37 33.03
CA GLY A 4 18.25 27.67 32.35
C GLY A 4 18.33 27.59 30.83
N LEU A 5 19.53 27.77 30.25
CA LEU A 5 19.74 27.77 28.80
C LEU A 5 19.76 26.34 28.23
N LEU A 6 20.42 25.43 28.94
CA LEU A 6 20.49 24.00 28.59
C LEU A 6 19.11 23.35 28.59
N HIS A 7 18.27 23.66 29.59
CA HIS A 7 16.95 23.05 29.67
C HIS A 7 16.02 23.51 28.55
N LYS A 8 16.18 24.77 28.11
CA LYS A 8 15.45 25.33 26.98
C LYS A 8 15.86 24.67 25.66
N GLN A 9 17.17 24.49 25.43
CA GLN A 9 17.67 23.78 24.24
C GLN A 9 17.20 22.31 24.17
N ILE A 10 17.21 21.58 25.28
CA ILE A 10 16.75 20.19 25.33
C ILE A 10 15.25 20.11 25.04
N ARG A 11 14.46 21.01 25.63
CA ARG A 11 13.02 21.09 25.38
C ARG A 11 12.71 21.44 23.93
N ASP A 12 13.41 22.42 23.37
CA ASP A 12 13.19 22.86 21.99
C ASP A 12 13.67 21.81 20.98
N PHE A 13 14.67 20.99 21.32
CA PHE A 13 15.06 19.80 20.55
C PHE A 13 13.95 18.75 20.56
N PHE A 14 13.44 18.39 21.75
CA PHE A 14 12.35 17.42 21.87
C PHE A 14 11.06 17.88 21.18
N VAL A 15 10.67 19.14 21.34
CA VAL A 15 9.48 19.69 20.68
C VAL A 15 9.65 19.66 19.17
N ARG A 16 10.80 20.07 18.61
CA ARG A 16 11.00 19.99 17.15
C ARG A 16 11.02 18.57 16.61
N ASN A 17 11.60 17.62 17.33
CA ASN A 17 11.69 16.22 16.88
C ASN A 17 10.42 15.39 17.09
N PHE A 18 9.55 15.76 18.03
CA PHE A 18 8.32 15.02 18.35
C PHE A 18 7.02 15.77 17.98
N ASP A 19 7.10 16.98 17.44
CA ASP A 19 5.91 17.72 17.00
C ASP A 19 5.44 17.25 15.62
N VAL A 20 4.56 16.25 15.64
CA VAL A 20 3.90 15.63 14.47
C VAL A 20 3.15 16.66 13.61
N ARG A 21 2.79 17.83 14.16
CA ARG A 21 2.07 18.87 13.39
C ARG A 21 2.89 19.44 12.24
N GLN A 22 4.22 19.37 12.32
CA GLN A 22 5.11 19.84 11.25
C GLN A 22 5.11 18.91 10.02
N GLU A 23 4.69 17.65 10.17
CA GLU A 23 4.63 16.66 9.09
C GLU A 23 3.21 16.52 8.50
N LYS A 24 2.25 17.36 8.90
CA LYS A 24 0.90 17.30 8.34
C LYS A 24 0.95 17.71 6.85
N GLU A 25 0.84 16.74 5.96
CA GLU A 25 0.66 16.95 4.52
C GLU A 25 -0.63 17.75 4.24
N ASP A 26 -0.61 18.49 3.13
CA ASP A 26 -1.81 19.16 2.65
C ASP A 26 -2.85 18.10 2.22
N GLU A 27 -4.10 18.30 2.66
CA GLU A 27 -5.19 17.36 2.40
C GLU A 27 -5.42 17.15 0.90
N LEU A 28 -5.24 18.19 0.08
CA LEU A 28 -5.36 18.11 -1.37
C LEU A 28 -4.22 17.29 -1.99
N GLU A 29 -2.98 17.45 -1.50
CA GLU A 29 -1.83 16.67 -1.94
C GLU A 29 -1.99 15.19 -1.60
N THR A 30 -2.48 14.88 -0.39
CA THR A 30 -2.75 13.50 0.03
C THR A 30 -3.84 12.86 -0.84
N ILE A 31 -4.94 13.58 -1.13
CA ILE A 31 -6.01 13.09 -2.01
C ILE A 31 -5.46 12.81 -3.42
N GLU A 32 -4.66 13.71 -3.98
CA GLU A 32 -4.08 13.54 -5.31
C GLU A 32 -3.10 12.37 -5.37
N SER A 33 -2.27 12.20 -4.33
CA SER A 33 -1.34 11.08 -4.20
C SER A 33 -2.07 9.73 -4.18
N ILE A 34 -3.13 9.62 -3.36
CA ILE A 34 -3.97 8.42 -3.33
C ILE A 34 -4.64 8.19 -4.69
N ARG A 35 -5.14 9.25 -5.33
CA ARG A 35 -5.80 9.16 -6.64
C ARG A 35 -4.86 8.64 -7.73
N LYS A 36 -3.61 9.07 -7.74
CA LYS A 36 -2.54 8.53 -8.61
C LYS A 36 -2.24 7.06 -8.28
N GLY A 37 -2.25 6.70 -7.00
CA GLY A 37 -2.03 5.32 -6.53
C GLY A 37 -3.12 4.33 -6.92
N ILE A 38 -4.33 4.78 -7.26
CA ILE A 38 -5.44 3.90 -7.70
C ILE A 38 -5.15 3.27 -9.07
N GLU A 39 -4.30 3.88 -9.90
CA GLU A 39 -4.06 3.40 -11.26
C GLU A 39 -3.41 2.01 -11.27
N PHE A 40 -4.22 1.01 -11.60
CA PHE A 40 -3.82 -0.38 -11.67
C PHE A 40 -3.67 -0.83 -13.13
N LYS A 41 -2.61 -0.34 -13.80
CA LYS A 41 -2.30 -0.65 -15.20
C LYS A 41 -0.80 -0.86 -15.41
N GLY A 42 -0.44 -1.54 -16.50
CA GLY A 42 0.95 -1.71 -16.93
C GLY A 42 1.80 -2.43 -15.89
N THR A 43 2.79 -1.72 -15.35
CA THR A 43 3.79 -2.26 -14.41
C THR A 43 3.17 -2.86 -13.15
N ASN A 44 2.18 -2.20 -12.55
CA ASN A 44 1.56 -2.68 -11.29
C ASN A 44 0.90 -4.06 -11.47
N LEU A 45 0.31 -4.31 -12.65
CA LEU A 45 -0.34 -5.59 -12.93
C LEU A 45 0.69 -6.70 -13.13
N TRP A 46 1.82 -6.41 -13.80
CA TRP A 46 2.94 -7.35 -13.90
C TRP A 46 3.54 -7.68 -12.54
N VAL A 47 3.78 -6.66 -11.70
CA VAL A 47 4.29 -6.85 -10.34
C VAL A 47 3.33 -7.72 -9.53
N LEU A 48 2.02 -7.51 -9.65
CA LEU A 48 1.01 -8.35 -8.98
C LEU A 48 1.07 -9.81 -9.44
N ILE A 49 1.20 -10.06 -10.76
CA ILE A 49 1.32 -11.42 -11.30
C ILE A 49 2.55 -12.11 -10.69
N PHE A 50 3.70 -11.44 -10.68
CA PHE A 50 4.92 -11.99 -10.08
C PHE A 50 4.79 -12.18 -8.56
N ALA A 51 4.21 -11.23 -7.84
CA ALA A 51 3.94 -11.36 -6.41
C ALA A 51 3.03 -12.57 -6.12
N THR A 52 2.02 -12.79 -6.95
CA THR A 52 1.10 -13.95 -6.84
C THR A 52 1.83 -15.27 -7.10
N PHE A 53 2.74 -15.32 -8.07
CA PHE A 53 3.59 -16.50 -8.30
C PHE A 53 4.51 -16.77 -7.11
N VAL A 54 5.20 -15.76 -6.60
CA VAL A 54 6.08 -15.88 -5.43
C VAL A 54 5.29 -16.32 -4.19
N ALA A 55 4.09 -15.77 -3.98
CA ALA A 55 3.21 -16.21 -2.90
C ALA A 55 2.80 -17.68 -3.06
N SER A 56 2.48 -18.11 -4.28
CA SER A 56 2.10 -19.51 -4.57
C SER A 56 3.27 -20.47 -4.36
N LEU A 57 4.49 -20.07 -4.73
CA LEU A 57 5.73 -20.79 -4.42
C LEU A 57 5.99 -20.84 -2.91
N GLY A 58 5.78 -19.73 -2.20
CA GLY A 58 5.89 -19.66 -0.75
C GLY A 58 4.92 -20.59 -0.04
N LEU A 59 3.67 -20.67 -0.52
CA LEU A 59 2.69 -21.64 -0.03
C LEU A 59 3.13 -23.08 -0.30
N ASN A 60 3.59 -23.38 -1.51
CA ASN A 60 4.04 -24.72 -1.87
C ASN A 60 5.26 -25.19 -1.04
N THR A 61 6.18 -24.27 -0.76
CA THR A 61 7.37 -24.53 0.06
C THR A 61 7.11 -24.39 1.56
N ASN A 62 5.87 -24.15 1.99
CA ASN A 62 5.50 -23.87 3.38
C ASN A 62 6.36 -22.76 4.04
N SER A 63 6.76 -21.75 3.26
CA SER A 63 7.64 -20.66 3.69
C SER A 63 6.87 -19.35 3.91
N THR A 64 6.55 -19.09 5.18
CA THR A 64 5.91 -17.82 5.59
C THR A 64 6.74 -16.61 5.19
N ALA A 65 8.08 -16.69 5.26
CA ALA A 65 8.95 -15.58 4.91
C ALA A 65 8.79 -15.15 3.44
N VAL A 66 8.64 -16.11 2.52
CA VAL A 66 8.42 -15.84 1.09
C VAL A 66 7.04 -15.23 0.86
N ILE A 67 6.01 -15.72 1.57
CA ILE A 67 4.65 -15.19 1.49
C ILE A 67 4.59 -13.72 1.95
N ILE A 68 5.23 -13.39 3.08
CA ILE A 68 5.30 -12.00 3.55
C ILE A 68 6.09 -11.13 2.57
N GLY A 69 7.18 -11.64 1.98
CA GLY A 69 7.91 -10.93 0.93
C GLY A 69 7.02 -10.56 -0.26
N ALA A 70 6.17 -11.48 -0.70
CA ALA A 70 5.19 -11.22 -1.75
C ALA A 70 4.15 -10.16 -1.36
N MET A 71 3.73 -10.11 -0.09
CA MET A 71 2.81 -9.08 0.41
C MET A 71 3.42 -7.67 0.35
N LEU A 72 4.72 -7.54 0.67
CA LEU A 72 5.42 -6.24 0.69
C LEU A 72 5.58 -5.60 -0.69
N ILE A 73 5.70 -6.41 -1.73
CA ILE A 73 5.89 -5.92 -3.11
C ILE A 73 4.57 -5.73 -3.86
N SER A 74 3.44 -6.18 -3.30
CA SER A 74 2.16 -6.21 -3.99
C SER A 74 1.53 -4.80 -4.08
N PRO A 75 1.23 -4.28 -5.28
CA PRO A 75 0.71 -2.92 -5.48
C PRO A 75 -0.81 -2.83 -5.26
N LEU A 76 -1.36 -3.57 -4.30
CA LEU A 76 -2.79 -3.58 -3.97
C LEU A 76 -3.22 -2.45 -3.03
N MET A 77 -2.29 -1.84 -2.29
CA MET A 77 -2.61 -0.79 -1.32
C MET A 77 -3.27 0.43 -1.96
N GLY A 78 -2.87 0.81 -3.18
CA GLY A 78 -3.42 1.97 -3.89
C GLY A 78 -4.94 1.91 -4.07
N PRO A 79 -5.49 0.89 -4.78
CA PRO A 79 -6.93 0.71 -4.92
C PRO A 79 -7.69 0.58 -3.58
N ILE A 80 -7.11 -0.05 -2.56
CA ILE A 80 -7.75 -0.20 -1.25
C ILE A 80 -7.86 1.15 -0.53
N MET A 81 -6.77 1.93 -0.51
CA MET A 81 -6.77 3.27 0.08
C MET A 81 -7.69 4.22 -0.68
N GLY A 82 -7.69 4.16 -2.01
CA GLY A 82 -8.60 4.97 -2.84
C GLY A 82 -10.07 4.68 -2.59
N PHE A 83 -10.43 3.41 -2.37
CA PHE A 83 -11.79 3.03 -2.01
C PHE A 83 -12.18 3.59 -0.64
N GLY A 84 -11.31 3.46 0.37
CA GLY A 84 -11.54 4.01 1.71
C GLY A 84 -11.65 5.53 1.72
N LEU A 85 -10.75 6.21 1.00
CA LEU A 85 -10.81 7.66 0.82
C LEU A 85 -12.12 8.07 0.15
N GLY A 86 -12.49 7.42 -0.95
CA GLY A 86 -13.71 7.71 -1.69
C GLY A 86 -14.97 7.57 -0.83
N LEU A 87 -15.02 6.56 0.04
CA LEU A 87 -16.08 6.44 1.05
C LEU A 87 -16.04 7.58 2.06
N GLY A 88 -14.86 7.97 2.54
CA GLY A 88 -14.68 9.05 3.51
C GLY A 88 -15.12 10.41 3.00
N ILE A 89 -14.82 10.75 1.74
CA ILE A 89 -15.19 12.02 1.10
C ILE A 89 -16.48 11.94 0.28
N SER A 90 -17.16 10.79 0.26
CA SER A 90 -18.37 10.52 -0.55
C SER A 90 -18.18 10.79 -2.07
N ASP A 91 -16.99 10.49 -2.61
CA ASP A 91 -16.68 10.58 -4.04
C ASP A 91 -16.98 9.24 -4.74
N PHE A 92 -18.15 9.17 -5.38
CA PHE A 92 -18.60 7.97 -6.10
C PHE A 92 -17.71 7.59 -7.29
N ASP A 93 -17.07 8.54 -7.95
CA ASP A 93 -16.17 8.25 -9.07
C ASP A 93 -14.88 7.61 -8.56
N LEU A 94 -14.37 8.07 -7.42
CA LEU A 94 -13.22 7.48 -6.75
C LEU A 94 -13.52 6.07 -6.24
N ILE A 95 -14.69 5.87 -5.62
CA ILE A 95 -15.17 4.55 -5.17
C ILE A 95 -15.23 3.58 -6.35
N LYS A 96 -15.89 3.98 -7.44
CA LYS A 96 -16.10 3.11 -8.61
C LYS A 96 -14.79 2.75 -9.31
N SER A 97 -13.89 3.72 -9.49
CA SER A 97 -12.59 3.49 -10.12
C SER A 97 -11.70 2.58 -9.27
N SER A 98 -11.62 2.83 -7.97
CA SER A 98 -10.88 2.01 -7.00
C SER A 98 -11.40 0.58 -6.95
N PHE A 99 -12.72 0.41 -6.85
CA PHE A 99 -13.34 -0.90 -6.79
C PHE A 99 -13.12 -1.70 -8.09
N ARG A 100 -13.26 -1.05 -9.26
CA ARG A 100 -13.00 -1.72 -10.54
C ARG A 100 -11.54 -2.19 -10.66
N ASN A 101 -10.59 -1.37 -10.23
CA ASN A 101 -9.17 -1.72 -10.24
C ASN A 101 -8.87 -2.85 -9.25
N PHE A 102 -9.43 -2.80 -8.04
CA PHE A 102 -9.31 -3.86 -7.05
C PHE A 102 -9.91 -5.20 -7.52
N ALA A 103 -11.11 -5.16 -8.12
CA ALA A 103 -11.75 -6.34 -8.69
C ALA A 103 -10.92 -6.94 -9.83
N THR A 104 -10.38 -6.08 -10.71
CA THR A 104 -9.48 -6.50 -11.79
C THR A 104 -8.24 -7.20 -11.22
N ALA A 105 -7.56 -6.57 -10.26
CA ALA A 105 -6.41 -7.14 -9.58
C ALA A 105 -6.73 -8.51 -8.96
N THR A 106 -7.85 -8.62 -8.25
CA THR A 106 -8.32 -9.88 -7.64
C THR A 106 -8.51 -10.98 -8.68
N VAL A 107 -9.19 -10.67 -9.80
CA VAL A 107 -9.42 -11.63 -10.90
C VAL A 107 -8.09 -12.10 -11.49
N PHE A 108 -7.16 -11.19 -11.77
CA PHE A 108 -5.83 -11.54 -12.29
C PHE A 108 -5.06 -12.41 -11.28
N SER A 109 -5.03 -12.07 -10.00
CA SER A 109 -4.38 -12.89 -8.97
C SER A 109 -4.98 -14.29 -8.86
N VAL A 110 -6.32 -14.42 -8.86
CA VAL A 110 -6.97 -15.73 -8.82
C VAL A 110 -6.62 -16.54 -10.06
N ILE A 111 -6.68 -15.95 -11.25
CA ILE A 111 -6.30 -16.63 -12.49
C ILE A 111 -4.83 -17.07 -12.47
N THR A 112 -3.92 -16.18 -12.09
CA THR A 112 -2.48 -16.48 -12.03
C THR A 112 -2.17 -17.60 -11.04
N SER A 113 -2.74 -17.55 -9.84
CA SER A 113 -2.55 -18.62 -8.84
C SER A 113 -3.16 -19.94 -9.33
N THR A 114 -4.36 -19.90 -9.91
CA THR A 114 -5.00 -21.09 -10.49
C THR A 114 -4.14 -21.71 -11.58
N LEU A 115 -3.62 -20.91 -12.52
CA LEU A 115 -2.74 -21.38 -13.58
C LEU A 115 -1.43 -21.96 -13.03
N PHE A 116 -0.86 -21.33 -12.01
CA PHE A 116 0.35 -21.82 -11.35
C PHE A 116 0.14 -23.22 -10.76
N PHE A 117 -0.91 -23.42 -9.96
CA PHE A 117 -1.21 -24.72 -9.36
C PHE A 117 -1.68 -25.77 -10.37
N LEU A 118 -2.28 -25.33 -11.48
CA LEU A 118 -2.65 -26.24 -12.57
C LEU A 118 -1.43 -26.77 -13.33
N ILE A 119 -0.42 -25.93 -13.58
CA ILE A 119 0.80 -26.29 -14.33
C ILE A 119 1.83 -26.98 -13.44
N SER A 120 1.90 -26.60 -12.18
CA SER A 120 2.68 -27.28 -11.14
C SER A 120 1.73 -28.09 -10.26
N PRO A 121 1.09 -29.16 -10.80
CA PRO A 121 0.36 -30.09 -9.96
C PRO A 121 1.40 -30.74 -9.05
N ILE A 122 1.37 -30.29 -7.80
CA ILE A 122 1.99 -30.98 -6.69
C ILE A 122 1.26 -32.27 -6.38
#